data_AF-A0A7X3SPU0-F1
#
_entry.id   AF-A0A7X3SPU0-F1
#
_cell.length_a   1.000
_cell.length_b   1.000
_cell.length_c   1.000
_cell.angle_alpha   90.00
_cell.angle_beta   90.00
_cell.angle_gamma   90.00
#
_symmetry.space_group_name_H-M   'P 1'
#
loop_
_entity.id
_entity.type
_entity.pdbx_description
1 polymer ?
#
loop_
_entity_poly.entity_id
_entity_poly.type
_entity_poly.pdbx_seq_one_letter_code
_entity_poly.pdbx_strand_id
1 'polypeptide(L)'
;MASDTIQLARTYFSKIATKRGTLKSAEFWKGKKAHDSNDHIIYDPGTGALYHDPDGTGSASAITFATIGKNLKMSAAEFAIV
;
A
#
# COMPACT_ATOMS: atom_id res chain seq x y z
N MET A 1 -14.38 -14.94 -10.02
CA MET A 1 -14.58 -14.23 -8.74
C MET A 1 -14.17 -12.80 -8.97
N ALA A 2 -15.01 -11.83 -8.61
CA ALA A 2 -14.64 -10.42 -8.70
C ALA A 2 -13.59 -10.12 -7.62
N SER A 3 -12.51 -9.44 -7.99
CA SER A 3 -11.56 -8.86 -7.04
C SER A 3 -12.01 -7.44 -6.71
N ASP A 4 -11.95 -7.07 -5.43
CA ASP A 4 -12.19 -5.69 -5.02
C ASP A 4 -11.00 -4.80 -5.45
N THR A 5 -11.20 -3.49 -5.57
CA THR A 5 -10.12 -2.56 -5.94
C THR A 5 -10.09 -1.37 -5.02
N ILE A 6 -8.89 -1.04 -4.53
CA ILE A 6 -8.59 0.16 -3.76
C ILE A 6 -7.97 1.18 -4.71
N GLN A 7 -8.65 2.31 -4.90
CA GLN A 7 -8.16 3.38 -5.77
C GLN A 7 -7.37 4.41 -4.97
N LEU A 8 -6.12 4.64 -5.36
CA LEU A 8 -5.21 5.62 -4.77
C LEU A 8 -5.04 6.80 -5.73
N ALA A 9 -5.46 7.98 -5.31
CA ALA A 9 -5.34 9.19 -6.13
C ALA A 9 -3.90 9.69 -6.16
N ARG A 10 -3.34 9.89 -7.35
CA ARG A 10 -1.94 10.34 -7.53
C ARG A 10 -1.58 11.63 -6.79
N THR A 11 -2.55 12.51 -6.60
CA THR A 11 -2.34 13.80 -5.92
C THR A 11 -1.91 13.64 -4.46
N TYR A 12 -2.29 12.54 -3.80
CA TYR A 12 -1.94 12.27 -2.40
C TYR A 12 -0.82 11.24 -2.26
N PHE A 13 -0.65 10.36 -3.27
CA PHE A 13 0.32 9.27 -3.26
C PHE A 13 1.45 9.50 -4.28
N SER A 14 2.03 10.71 -4.26
CA SER A 14 2.93 11.20 -5.33
C SER A 14 4.20 10.36 -5.53
N LYS A 15 4.69 9.66 -4.49
CA LYS A 15 5.88 8.80 -4.55
C LYS A 15 5.68 7.53 -5.37
N ILE A 16 4.49 6.93 -5.28
CA ILE A 16 4.12 5.72 -6.04
C ILE A 16 3.37 6.05 -7.35
N ALA A 17 2.96 7.31 -7.51
CA ALA A 17 2.23 7.85 -8.65
C ALA A 17 3.05 7.98 -9.95
N THR A 18 4.10 7.18 -10.13
CA THR A 18 4.98 7.30 -11.31
C THR A 18 4.23 7.03 -12.61
N LYS A 19 3.14 6.24 -12.59
CA LYS A 19 2.18 6.01 -13.69
C LYS A 19 0.78 5.69 -13.16
N ARG A 20 -0.25 5.91 -14.00
CA ARG A 20 -1.61 5.35 -13.80
C ARG A 20 -1.59 3.82 -13.93
N GLY A 21 -2.54 3.14 -13.29
CA GLY A 21 -2.73 1.70 -13.40
C GLY A 21 -2.39 0.95 -12.12
N THR A 22 -2.09 -0.34 -12.23
CA THR A 22 -1.81 -1.19 -11.06
C THR A 22 -0.54 -0.75 -10.34
N LEU A 23 -0.56 -0.76 -9.01
CA LEU A 23 0.62 -0.54 -8.18
C LEU A 23 1.71 -1.58 -8.52
N LYS A 24 2.98 -1.15 -8.57
CA LYS A 24 4.09 -2.09 -8.78
C LYS A 24 4.22 -3.00 -7.56
N SER A 25 4.57 -4.27 -7.80
CA SER A 25 4.76 -5.23 -6.70
C SER A 25 5.82 -4.80 -5.69
N ALA A 26 6.87 -4.12 -6.13
CA ALA A 26 7.95 -3.60 -5.28
C ALA A 26 7.54 -2.41 -4.40
N GLU A 27 6.33 -1.87 -4.58
CA GLU A 27 5.82 -0.74 -3.79
C GLU A 27 4.85 -1.19 -2.69
N PHE A 28 4.61 -2.51 -2.60
CA PHE A 28 3.65 -3.12 -1.70
C PHE A 28 4.30 -4.18 -0.81
N TRP A 29 4.08 -4.02 0.49
CA TRP A 29 4.49 -5.02 1.46
C TRP A 29 3.35 -5.46 2.39
N LYS A 30 3.41 -6.72 2.79
CA LYS A 30 2.53 -7.28 3.82
C LYS A 30 3.30 -7.45 5.12
N GLY A 31 3.10 -6.53 6.06
CA GLY A 31 3.80 -6.50 7.34
C GLY A 31 3.41 -5.29 8.17
N LYS A 32 4.13 -5.08 9.27
CA LYS A 32 3.86 -3.99 10.23
C LYS A 32 4.53 -2.66 9.87
N LYS A 33 5.50 -2.70 8.96
CA LYS A 33 6.29 -1.58 8.43
C LYS A 33 6.93 -2.02 7.12
N ALA A 34 7.49 -1.08 6.36
CA ALA A 34 8.26 -1.36 5.16
C ALA A 34 9.37 -2.42 5.40
N HIS A 35 9.62 -3.23 4.38
CA HIS A 35 10.63 -4.28 4.39
C HIS A 35 11.91 -3.87 3.66
N ASP A 36 11.78 -3.21 2.51
CA ASP A 36 12.90 -2.64 1.76
C ASP A 36 12.73 -1.13 1.49
N SER A 37 13.51 -0.54 0.57
CA SER A 37 13.54 0.90 0.37
C SER A 37 12.39 1.48 -0.46
N ASN A 38 11.48 0.64 -0.97
CA ASN A 38 10.43 1.09 -1.90
C ASN A 38 9.02 0.75 -1.42
N ASP A 39 8.85 0.19 -0.22
CA ASP A 39 7.56 -0.25 0.30
C ASP A 39 6.72 0.93 0.80
N HIS A 40 6.13 1.65 -0.14
CA HIS A 40 5.31 2.81 0.14
C HIS A 40 3.87 2.49 0.55
N ILE A 41 3.32 1.33 0.17
CA ILE A 41 2.01 0.85 0.62
C ILE A 41 2.17 -0.43 1.43
N ILE A 42 1.67 -0.43 2.66
CA ILE A 42 1.85 -1.55 3.58
C ILE A 42 0.49 -2.02 4.08
N TYR A 43 0.27 -3.33 4.11
CA TYR A 43 -0.87 -3.96 4.76
C TYR A 43 -0.42 -4.79 5.96
N ASP A 44 -0.91 -4.45 7.15
CA ASP A 44 -0.66 -5.26 8.35
C ASP A 44 -1.78 -6.30 8.52
N PRO A 45 -1.52 -7.60 8.31
CA PRO A 45 -2.54 -8.64 8.42
C PRO A 45 -3.05 -8.85 9.85
N GLY A 46 -2.30 -8.44 10.88
CA GLY A 46 -2.67 -8.60 12.29
C GLY A 46 -3.69 -7.57 12.76
N THR A 47 -3.63 -6.35 12.23
CA THR A 47 -4.55 -5.24 12.56
C THR A 47 -5.60 -5.02 11.48
N GLY A 48 -5.26 -5.31 10.22
CA GLY A 48 -6.05 -4.98 9.04
C GLY A 48 -5.82 -3.57 8.52
N ALA A 49 -4.84 -2.85 9.05
CA ALA A 49 -4.54 -1.48 8.66
C ALA A 49 -3.76 -1.42 7.33
N LEU A 50 -4.06 -0.37 6.56
CA LEU A 50 -3.26 0.06 5.42
C LEU A 50 -2.51 1.35 5.77
N TYR A 51 -1.21 1.34 5.47
CA TYR A 51 -0.31 2.46 5.70
C TYR A 51 0.28 2.97 4.40
N HIS A 52 0.52 4.28 4.36
CA HIS A 52 1.41 4.91 3.41
C HIS A 52 2.72 5.25 4.12
N ASP A 53 3.83 4.65 3.68
CA ASP A 53 5.16 5.04 4.12
C ASP A 53 5.71 6.11 3.15
N PRO A 54 5.95 7.35 3.62
CA PRO A 54 6.37 8.44 2.73
C PRO A 54 7.80 8.28 2.19
N ASP A 55 8.67 7.56 2.91
CA ASP A 55 10.05 7.27 2.46
C ASP A 55 10.22 5.84 1.93
N GLY A 56 9.24 4.98 2.19
CA GLY A 56 9.19 3.61 1.69
C GLY A 56 10.16 2.66 2.39
N THR A 57 10.95 3.15 3.36
CA THR A 57 12.04 2.42 4.02
C THR A 57 11.69 1.96 5.43
N GLY A 58 10.60 2.48 6.01
CA GLY A 58 10.20 2.20 7.39
C GLY A 58 10.93 3.05 8.41
N SER A 59 11.72 4.04 7.96
CA SER A 59 12.42 4.99 8.82
C SER A 59 11.50 6.13 9.25
N ALA A 60 10.69 6.64 8.32
CA ALA A 60 9.63 7.59 8.62
C ALA A 60 8.45 6.93 9.35
N SER A 61 7.65 7.75 10.02
CA SER A 61 6.38 7.30 10.57
C SER A 61 5.39 7.08 9.43
N ALA A 62 4.97 5.82 9.24
CA ALA A 62 3.95 5.48 8.26
C ALA A 62 2.57 6.02 8.68
N ILE A 63 1.80 6.48 7.70
CA ILE A 63 0.49 7.11 7.89
C ILE A 63 -0.60 6.08 7.64
N THR A 64 -1.43 5.78 8.64
CA THR A 64 -2.60 4.92 8.45
C THR A 64 -3.67 5.68 7.68
N PHE A 65 -4.20 5.10 6.60
CA PHE A 65 -5.26 5.73 5.82
C PHE A 65 -6.54 4.88 5.67
N ALA A 66 -6.48 3.59 6.01
CA ALA A 66 -7.66 2.72 6.01
C ALA A 66 -7.48 1.52 6.95
N THR A 67 -8.60 0.88 7.30
CA THR A 67 -8.63 -0.45 7.91
C THR A 67 -9.63 -1.30 7.13
N ILE A 68 -9.16 -2.43 6.59
CA ILE A 68 -9.91 -3.24 5.62
C ILE A 68 -10.24 -4.65 6.13
N GLY A 69 -9.86 -4.96 7.37
CA GLY A 69 -10.02 -6.28 7.97
C GLY A 69 -8.73 -7.10 7.98
N LYS A 70 -8.70 -8.15 8.80
CA LYS A 70 -7.49 -8.92 9.10
C LYS A 70 -7.32 -10.10 8.13
N ASN A 71 -6.08 -10.58 7.99
CA ASN A 71 -5.74 -11.81 7.26
C ASN A 71 -6.25 -11.91 5.80
N LEU A 72 -6.56 -10.78 5.16
CA LEU A 72 -6.90 -10.73 3.74
C LEU A 72 -5.73 -11.15 2.85
N LYS A 73 -6.07 -11.78 1.72
CA LYS A 73 -5.14 -12.14 0.65
C LYS A 73 -4.82 -10.91 -0.22
N MET A 74 -4.16 -9.93 0.39
CA MET A 74 -3.74 -8.71 -0.32
C MET A 74 -2.48 -8.93 -1.16
N SER A 75 -2.43 -8.26 -2.30
CA SER A 75 -1.27 -8.06 -3.16
C SER A 75 -1.31 -6.66 -3.79
N ALA A 76 -0.26 -6.24 -4.50
CA ALA A 76 -0.25 -4.99 -5.25
C ALA A 76 -1.36 -4.91 -6.32
N ALA A 77 -1.89 -6.05 -6.77
CA ALA A 77 -2.93 -6.11 -7.80
C ALA A 77 -4.26 -5.47 -7.36
N GLU A 78 -4.51 -5.40 -6.04
CA GLU A 78 -5.74 -4.80 -5.51
C GLU A 78 -5.67 -3.26 -5.45
N PHE A 79 -4.52 -2.65 -5.79
CA PHE A 79 -4.32 -1.21 -5.75
C PHE A 79 -4.22 -0.62 -7.15
N ALA A 80 -5.11 0.32 -7.46
CA ALA A 80 -5.12 1.07 -8.70
C ALA A 80 -4.77 2.54 -8.47
N ILE A 81 -3.75 3.03 -9.15
CA ILE A 81 -3.35 4.43 -9.18
C ILE A 81 -4.20 5.20 -10.18
N VAL A 82 -5.02 6.15 -9.68
CA VAL A 82 -5.99 6.95 -10.45
C VAL A 82 -5.70 8.45 -10.47
#